data_AF-A0A9W9C4S6-F1
#
_entry.id   AF-A0A9W9C4S6-F1
#
_cell.length_a   1.000
_cell.length_b   1.000
_cell.length_c   1.000
_cell.angle_alpha   90.00
_cell.angle_beta   90.00
_cell.angle_gamma   90.00
#
_symmetry.space_group_name_H-M   'P 1'
#
loop_
_entity.id
_entity.type
_entity.pdbx_description
1 polymer ?
#
loop_
_entity_poly.entity_id
_entity_poly.type
_entity_poly.pdbx_seq_one_letter_code
_entity_poly.pdbx_strand_id
1 'polypeptide(L)'
;MVFTIPRTASHLLLKLLNLHEQPSIHRHSNNLDGYIFLPAAVPRFRYCLPGKPIREWTEEEKTTLIGVMQSSFDDWLGLIQEAEERGKSTFVKEHLHWMMNPVAEARLYENEQSDPSSAIQFQVNWKDSQPSEAREGHNVTCLPDAFLLQHIKPTFLIRHPALTFPSNLRTIIDNQSNSTAMTEEKIQQWECTYLWSLSMYKFYVQSTGEFDRRSLVEGVEYPIVLDAQDLGDEALVKKYAKAVGLHEDKVRFTWKATDKEVLSDMGTMEKRMKSTILGSSGIKKDRLRSEESDMETLREEWSREFGDMLSERLVKLVNGSMDAYEMLKSVRLRL
;
A
#
# COMPACT_ATOMS: atom_id res chain seq x y z
N MET A 1 -5.98 -0.75 9.40
CA MET A 1 -4.80 -0.53 8.53
C MET A 1 -5.26 -0.15 7.14
N VAL A 2 -4.59 0.80 6.49
CA VAL A 2 -4.84 1.17 5.08
C VAL A 2 -3.76 0.56 4.19
N PHE A 3 -4.13 -0.42 3.38
CA PHE A 3 -3.30 -1.02 2.36
C PHE A 3 -3.30 -0.16 1.10
N THR A 4 -2.12 0.09 0.59
CA THR A 4 -1.86 0.97 -0.56
C THR A 4 -0.78 0.37 -1.45
N ILE A 5 -0.65 0.91 -2.65
CA ILE A 5 0.58 0.80 -3.44
C ILE A 5 1.21 2.21 -3.54
N PRO A 6 2.47 2.35 -3.99
CA PRO A 6 3.05 3.67 -4.21
C PRO A 6 2.11 4.57 -5.01
N ARG A 7 2.02 5.85 -4.63
CA ARG A 7 1.31 6.90 -5.37
C ARG A 7 -0.23 6.82 -5.44
N THR A 8 -0.89 6.03 -4.58
CA THR A 8 -2.38 5.99 -4.48
C THR A 8 -3.02 7.15 -3.69
N ALA A 9 -2.35 8.29 -3.57
CA ALA A 9 -2.82 9.43 -2.76
C ALA A 9 -3.02 9.12 -1.25
N SER A 10 -2.32 8.12 -0.71
CA SER A 10 -2.41 7.77 0.72
C SER A 10 -2.07 8.92 1.65
N HIS A 11 -1.08 9.75 1.32
CA HIS A 11 -0.75 10.93 2.10
C HIS A 11 -1.88 11.97 2.12
N LEU A 12 -2.68 12.04 1.05
CA LEU A 12 -3.85 12.91 1.00
C LEU A 12 -4.91 12.37 1.98
N LEU A 13 -5.20 11.06 1.93
CA LEU A 13 -6.12 10.44 2.88
C LEU A 13 -5.71 10.71 4.34
N LEU A 14 -4.44 10.47 4.70
CA LEU A 14 -3.96 10.74 6.07
C LEU A 14 -4.10 12.21 6.46
N LYS A 15 -3.87 13.14 5.51
CA LYS A 15 -4.05 14.57 5.73
C LYS A 15 -5.51 14.93 5.97
N LEU A 16 -6.44 14.33 5.20
CA LEU A 16 -7.88 14.52 5.35
C LEU A 16 -8.39 13.99 6.69
N LEU A 17 -7.95 12.79 7.08
CA LEU A 17 -8.33 12.16 8.36
C LEU A 17 -7.77 12.89 9.57
N ASN A 18 -6.74 13.72 9.37
CA ASN A 18 -6.21 14.61 10.38
C ASN A 18 -5.77 13.88 11.66
N LEU A 19 -5.02 12.78 11.50
CA LEU A 19 -4.75 11.80 12.56
C LEU A 19 -4.16 12.36 13.86
N HIS A 20 -3.43 13.48 13.80
CA HIS A 20 -2.89 14.13 14.99
C HIS A 20 -3.96 14.70 15.93
N GLU A 21 -5.15 15.02 15.41
CA GLU A 21 -6.29 15.53 16.19
C GLU A 21 -7.31 14.43 16.51
N GLN A 22 -7.00 13.16 16.22
CA GLN A 22 -7.88 12.02 16.49
C GLN A 22 -7.57 11.45 17.88
N PRO A 23 -8.37 11.74 18.92
CA PRO A 23 -8.05 11.33 20.29
C PRO A 23 -8.09 9.80 20.50
N SER A 24 -8.87 9.09 19.68
CA SER A 24 -9.04 7.63 19.71
C SER A 24 -7.84 6.85 19.18
N ILE A 25 -6.85 7.53 18.56
CA ILE A 25 -5.71 6.88 17.93
C ILE A 25 -4.43 7.05 18.75
N HIS A 26 -3.74 5.94 18.98
CA HIS A 26 -2.34 5.93 19.38
C HIS A 26 -1.47 5.91 18.12
N ARG A 27 -0.52 6.85 18.05
CA ARG A 27 0.34 7.05 16.88
C ARG A 27 1.70 6.43 17.15
N HIS A 28 2.31 5.89 16.10
CA HIS A 28 3.67 5.37 16.18
C HIS A 28 4.66 6.50 16.46
N SER A 29 5.72 6.20 17.21
CA SER A 29 6.70 7.17 17.73
C SER A 29 7.43 7.97 16.65
N ASN A 30 7.58 7.40 15.44
CA ASN A 30 8.22 8.05 14.30
C ASN A 30 7.36 9.11 13.58
N ASN A 31 6.11 9.35 14.01
CA ASN A 31 5.17 10.29 13.38
C ASN A 31 4.83 10.03 11.89
N LEU A 32 5.21 8.87 11.32
CA LEU A 32 4.96 8.53 9.91
C LEU A 32 3.58 7.91 9.67
N ASP A 33 2.84 7.58 10.74
CA ASP A 33 1.49 6.98 10.72
C ASP A 33 1.38 5.77 9.77
N GLY A 34 2.45 4.96 9.68
CA GLY A 34 2.55 3.86 8.73
C GLY A 34 3.99 3.44 8.43
N TYR A 35 4.15 2.67 7.35
CA TYR A 35 5.43 2.18 6.84
C TYR A 35 6.23 1.30 7.80
N ILE A 36 5.52 0.47 8.55
CA ILE A 36 6.06 -0.50 9.50
C ILE A 36 7.00 -1.47 8.77
N PHE A 37 6.62 -1.92 7.58
CA PHE A 37 7.40 -2.87 6.77
C PHE A 37 8.34 -2.20 5.76
N LEU A 38 8.53 -0.88 5.80
CA LEU A 38 9.54 -0.20 4.98
C LEU A 38 10.94 -0.81 5.14
N PRO A 39 11.40 -1.21 6.35
CA PRO A 39 12.68 -1.90 6.49
C PRO A 39 12.78 -3.13 5.58
N ALA A 40 11.70 -3.88 5.37
CA ALA A 40 11.69 -5.08 4.52
C ALA A 40 11.77 -4.76 3.01
N ALA A 41 11.56 -3.50 2.60
CA ALA A 41 11.81 -3.06 1.23
C ALA A 41 13.31 -2.87 0.95
N VAL A 42 14.11 -2.48 1.96
CA VAL A 42 15.55 -2.23 1.82
C VAL A 42 16.33 -3.44 1.29
N PRO A 43 16.26 -4.66 1.87
CA PRO A 43 16.96 -5.81 1.33
C PRO A 43 16.42 -6.23 -0.04
N ARG A 44 15.13 -6.05 -0.32
CA ARG A 44 14.56 -6.34 -1.65
C ARG A 44 15.21 -5.51 -2.75
N PHE A 45 15.36 -4.21 -2.53
CA PHE A 45 16.05 -3.33 -3.48
C PHE A 45 17.56 -3.60 -3.51
N ARG A 46 18.21 -3.69 -2.34
CA ARG A 46 19.66 -3.89 -2.23
C ARG A 46 20.13 -5.16 -2.96
N TYR A 47 19.36 -6.25 -2.87
CA TYR A 47 19.70 -7.53 -3.48
C TYR A 47 18.98 -7.81 -4.80
N CYS A 48 18.21 -6.84 -5.33
CA CYS A 48 17.42 -7.00 -6.55
C CYS A 48 16.54 -8.28 -6.54
N LEU A 49 15.87 -8.53 -5.41
CA LEU A 49 15.08 -9.75 -5.20
C LEU A 49 13.83 -9.84 -6.08
N PRO A 50 13.11 -8.74 -6.41
CA PRO A 50 11.93 -8.82 -7.28
C PRO A 50 12.24 -9.52 -8.62
N GLY A 51 11.57 -10.66 -8.84
CA GLY A 51 11.70 -11.49 -10.03
C GLY A 51 13.01 -12.28 -10.14
N LYS A 52 13.83 -12.32 -9.09
CA LYS A 52 14.93 -13.28 -8.91
C LYS A 52 14.34 -14.59 -8.35
N PRO A 53 14.51 -15.75 -9.00
CA PRO A 53 14.00 -17.03 -8.47
C PRO A 53 14.53 -17.31 -7.05
N ILE A 54 13.64 -17.72 -6.13
CA ILE A 54 14.00 -17.93 -4.70
C ILE A 54 15.13 -18.94 -4.52
N ARG A 55 15.22 -19.95 -5.39
CA ARG A 55 16.31 -20.95 -5.39
C ARG A 55 17.69 -20.34 -5.66
N GLU A 56 17.75 -19.17 -6.29
CA GLU A 56 18.98 -18.43 -6.59
C GLU A 56 19.35 -17.45 -5.47
N TRP A 57 18.52 -17.36 -4.41
CA TRP A 57 18.81 -16.49 -3.28
C TRP A 57 19.89 -17.12 -2.39
N THR A 58 20.84 -16.30 -1.96
CA THR A 58 21.84 -16.72 -0.98
C THR A 58 21.20 -16.88 0.40
N GLU A 59 21.82 -17.64 1.29
CA GLU A 59 21.33 -17.75 2.67
C GLU A 59 21.37 -16.41 3.40
N GLU A 60 22.32 -15.53 3.09
CA GLU A 60 22.36 -14.16 3.61
C GLU A 60 21.13 -13.35 3.15
N GLU A 61 20.77 -13.42 1.86
CA GLU A 61 19.61 -12.72 1.32
C GLU A 61 18.31 -13.17 2.00
N LYS A 62 18.13 -14.49 2.15
CA LYS A 62 16.96 -15.08 2.83
C LYS A 62 16.90 -14.67 4.31
N THR A 63 17.97 -14.91 5.06
CA THR A 63 18.02 -14.65 6.51
C THR A 63 17.89 -13.17 6.83
N THR A 64 18.49 -12.29 6.02
CA THR A 64 18.33 -10.84 6.17
C THR A 64 16.87 -10.44 6.00
N LEU A 65 16.22 -10.91 4.94
CA LEU A 65 14.83 -10.55 4.67
C LEU A 65 13.88 -11.08 5.75
N ILE A 66 14.04 -12.34 6.16
CA ILE A 66 13.25 -12.97 7.23
C ILE A 66 13.41 -12.20 8.54
N GLY A 67 14.65 -11.90 8.94
CA GLY A 67 14.94 -11.17 10.18
C GLY A 67 14.30 -9.77 10.19
N VAL A 68 14.36 -9.05 9.07
CA VAL A 68 13.75 -7.72 8.97
C VAL A 68 12.23 -7.78 8.94
N MET A 69 11.62 -8.79 8.28
CA MET A 69 10.17 -9.00 8.34
C MET A 69 9.70 -9.30 9.77
N GLN A 70 10.42 -10.17 10.50
CA GLN A 70 10.11 -10.47 11.90
C GLN A 70 10.23 -9.22 12.78
N SER A 71 11.34 -8.49 12.69
CA SER A 71 11.53 -7.25 13.48
C SER A 71 10.44 -6.21 13.19
N SER A 72 10.05 -6.05 11.93
CA SER A 72 8.97 -5.12 11.55
C SER A 72 7.62 -5.55 12.15
N PHE A 73 7.37 -6.87 12.21
CA PHE A 73 6.18 -7.41 12.84
C PHE A 73 6.19 -7.24 14.37
N ASP A 74 7.33 -7.47 15.02
CA ASP A 74 7.50 -7.28 16.46
C ASP A 74 7.27 -5.81 16.86
N ASP A 75 7.81 -4.86 16.09
CA ASP A 75 7.56 -3.42 16.27
C ASP A 75 6.07 -3.09 16.14
N TRP A 76 5.36 -3.75 15.21
CA TRP A 76 3.92 -3.58 15.06
C TRP A 76 3.14 -4.11 16.26
N LEU A 77 3.52 -5.28 16.78
CA LEU A 77 2.91 -5.85 17.98
C LEU A 77 3.12 -4.92 19.18
N GLY A 78 4.30 -4.34 19.33
CA GLY A 78 4.58 -3.32 20.34
C GLY A 78 3.64 -2.10 20.21
N LEU A 79 3.47 -1.58 19.00
CA LEU A 79 2.54 -0.46 18.74
C LEU A 79 1.09 -0.81 19.10
N ILE A 80 0.63 -2.01 18.77
CA ILE A 80 -0.73 -2.47 19.10
C ILE A 80 -0.88 -2.56 20.62
N GLN A 81 0.07 -3.19 21.31
CA GLN A 81 0.05 -3.32 22.77
C GLN A 81 0.01 -1.96 23.47
N GLU A 82 0.88 -1.01 23.07
CA GLU A 82 0.88 0.33 23.65
C GLU A 82 -0.45 1.07 23.44
N ALA A 83 -1.10 0.86 22.29
CA ALA A 83 -2.41 1.43 22.01
C ALA A 83 -3.48 0.84 22.92
N GLU A 84 -3.50 -0.49 23.07
CA GLU A 84 -4.45 -1.23 23.92
C GLU A 84 -4.30 -0.83 25.39
N GLU A 85 -3.06 -0.72 25.91
CA GLU A 85 -2.77 -0.26 27.28
C GLU A 85 -3.31 1.15 27.56
N ARG A 86 -3.41 1.98 26.52
CA ARG A 86 -3.95 3.34 26.58
C ARG A 86 -5.44 3.42 26.26
N GLY A 87 -6.11 2.28 26.00
CA GLY A 87 -7.51 2.23 25.59
C GLY A 87 -7.76 2.89 24.23
N LYS A 88 -6.78 2.86 23.33
CA LYS A 88 -6.81 3.47 22.00
C LYS A 88 -6.68 2.42 20.90
N SER A 89 -7.05 2.79 19.69
CA SER A 89 -6.79 2.01 18.49
C SER A 89 -5.55 2.52 17.74
N THR A 90 -5.06 1.75 16.78
CA THR A 90 -3.99 2.18 15.86
C THR A 90 -4.57 2.50 14.49
N PHE A 91 -3.99 3.48 13.81
CA PHE A 91 -4.26 3.75 12.40
C PHE A 91 -2.93 3.81 11.65
N VAL A 92 -2.70 2.84 10.78
CA VAL A 92 -1.43 2.68 10.07
C VAL A 92 -1.68 2.52 8.58
N LYS A 93 -0.85 3.19 7.77
CA LYS A 93 -0.83 3.08 6.31
C LYS A 93 0.38 2.26 5.87
N GLU A 94 0.16 1.29 4.99
CA GLU A 94 1.24 0.42 4.52
C GLU A 94 1.21 0.19 3.01
N HIS A 95 2.40 0.08 2.40
CA HIS A 95 2.55 -0.41 1.04
C HIS A 95 2.55 -1.93 1.05
N LEU A 96 1.51 -2.52 0.45
CA LEU A 96 1.22 -3.94 0.58
C LEU A 96 2.39 -4.81 0.08
N HIS A 97 3.08 -4.37 -0.97
CA HIS A 97 4.26 -5.03 -1.54
C HIS A 97 5.34 -5.35 -0.50
N TRP A 98 5.51 -4.52 0.52
CA TRP A 98 6.58 -4.70 1.52
C TRP A 98 6.30 -5.83 2.50
N MET A 99 5.06 -6.31 2.55
CA MET A 99 4.58 -7.39 3.41
C MET A 99 4.38 -8.70 2.66
N MET A 100 4.66 -8.75 1.36
CA MET A 100 4.37 -9.92 0.54
C MET A 100 5.31 -11.08 0.88
N ASN A 101 4.76 -12.29 0.82
CA ASN A 101 5.57 -13.50 0.87
C ASN A 101 6.32 -13.63 -0.47
N PRO A 102 7.66 -13.83 -0.47
CA PRO A 102 8.42 -14.01 -1.71
C PRO A 102 7.88 -15.10 -2.64
N VAL A 103 7.30 -16.19 -2.09
CA VAL A 103 6.69 -17.25 -2.90
C VAL A 103 5.43 -16.76 -3.62
N ALA A 104 4.65 -15.88 -2.99
CA ALA A 104 3.53 -15.23 -3.65
C ALA A 104 4.02 -14.25 -4.73
N GLU A 105 5.07 -13.46 -4.45
CA GLU A 105 5.69 -12.55 -5.42
C GLU A 105 6.17 -13.28 -6.69
N ALA A 106 6.68 -14.53 -6.56
CA ALA A 106 7.13 -15.33 -7.69
C ALA A 106 6.04 -15.56 -8.75
N ARG A 107 4.76 -15.59 -8.35
CA ARG A 107 3.61 -15.74 -9.26
C ARG A 107 3.44 -14.56 -10.22
N LEU A 108 3.87 -13.36 -9.81
CA LEU A 108 3.84 -12.17 -10.68
C LEU A 108 4.74 -12.32 -11.91
N TYR A 109 5.78 -13.16 -11.80
CA TYR A 109 6.79 -13.35 -12.83
C TYR A 109 6.70 -14.70 -13.53
N GLU A 110 5.58 -15.42 -13.36
CA GLU A 110 5.39 -16.77 -13.90
C GLU A 110 6.47 -17.76 -13.43
N ASN A 111 7.13 -17.48 -12.31
CA ASN A 111 8.19 -18.29 -11.71
C ASN A 111 7.62 -19.32 -10.72
N GLU A 112 6.59 -20.06 -11.13
CA GLU A 112 5.85 -21.02 -10.29
C GLU A 112 6.66 -22.24 -9.84
N GLN A 113 7.93 -22.36 -10.22
CA GLN A 113 8.84 -23.42 -9.76
C GLN A 113 9.24 -23.29 -8.28
N SER A 114 8.50 -22.55 -7.46
CA SER A 114 8.77 -22.35 -6.04
C SER A 114 8.06 -23.43 -5.23
N ASP A 115 8.83 -24.19 -4.44
CA ASP A 115 8.28 -25.20 -3.54
C ASP A 115 7.33 -24.55 -2.52
N PRO A 116 6.06 -24.98 -2.40
CA PRO A 116 5.12 -24.50 -1.38
C PRO A 116 5.69 -24.51 0.05
N SER A 117 6.60 -25.44 0.36
CA SER A 117 7.29 -25.50 1.66
C SER A 117 8.10 -24.23 1.97
N SER A 118 8.57 -23.53 0.93
CA SER A 118 9.32 -22.27 1.07
C SER A 118 8.44 -21.12 1.54
N ALA A 119 7.12 -21.19 1.37
CA ALA A 119 6.23 -20.11 1.80
C ALA A 119 6.18 -20.00 3.33
N ILE A 120 6.27 -21.13 4.03
CA ILE A 120 6.32 -21.20 5.50
C ILE A 120 7.57 -20.52 6.03
N GLN A 121 8.69 -20.62 5.34
CA GLN A 121 9.97 -20.03 5.76
C GLN A 121 9.92 -18.50 5.90
N PHE A 122 9.11 -17.84 5.08
CA PHE A 122 8.99 -16.38 5.08
C PHE A 122 7.82 -15.87 5.93
N GLN A 123 7.08 -16.73 6.61
CA GLN A 123 6.03 -16.31 7.54
C GLN A 123 6.66 -15.83 8.86
N VAL A 124 6.16 -14.71 9.40
CA VAL A 124 6.58 -14.23 10.73
C VAL A 124 5.95 -15.08 11.83
N ASN A 125 6.68 -15.26 12.92
CA ASN A 125 6.25 -16.02 14.08
C ASN A 125 5.28 -15.20 14.95
N TRP A 126 4.17 -15.82 15.39
CA TRP A 126 3.19 -15.18 16.27
C TRP A 126 2.56 -16.18 17.26
N LYS A 127 2.66 -15.93 18.57
CA LYS A 127 1.95 -16.68 19.65
C LYS A 127 1.96 -18.22 19.54
N ASP A 128 3.12 -18.85 19.36
CA ASP A 128 3.27 -20.30 19.16
C ASP A 128 2.34 -20.88 18.07
N SER A 129 1.78 -20.03 17.20
CA SER A 129 0.90 -20.47 16.13
C SER A 129 1.74 -21.35 15.23
N GLN A 130 1.37 -22.62 15.10
CA GLN A 130 1.91 -23.46 14.06
C GLN A 130 1.74 -22.72 12.74
N PRO A 131 2.79 -22.65 11.89
CA PRO A 131 2.65 -22.08 10.58
C PRO A 131 1.43 -22.72 9.93
N SER A 132 0.39 -21.93 9.68
CA SER A 132 -0.78 -22.48 9.00
C SER A 132 -0.27 -22.93 7.63
N GLU A 133 -0.48 -24.18 7.25
CA GLU A 133 -0.42 -24.56 5.84
C GLU A 133 -1.23 -23.49 5.11
N ALA A 134 -0.55 -22.68 4.28
CA ALA A 134 -1.11 -21.47 3.72
C ALA A 134 -2.49 -21.82 3.15
N ARG A 135 -3.56 -21.34 3.79
CA ARG A 135 -4.92 -21.70 3.40
C ARG A 135 -5.04 -21.45 1.91
N GLU A 136 -5.21 -22.55 1.18
CA GLU A 136 -5.20 -22.68 -0.27
C GLU A 136 -5.12 -21.32 -1.01
N GLY A 137 -3.91 -20.76 -1.10
CA GLY A 137 -3.57 -19.72 -2.07
C GLY A 137 -4.10 -18.29 -1.89
N HIS A 138 -4.73 -17.90 -0.78
CA HIS A 138 -5.35 -16.55 -0.67
C HIS A 138 -4.56 -15.50 0.13
N ASN A 139 -3.96 -15.87 1.27
CA ASN A 139 -3.07 -14.93 1.97
C ASN A 139 -1.72 -14.86 1.25
N VAL A 140 -1.43 -13.71 0.66
CA VAL A 140 -0.20 -13.45 -0.10
C VAL A 140 0.88 -12.75 0.73
N THR A 141 0.64 -12.53 2.03
CA THR A 141 1.57 -11.84 2.93
C THR A 141 2.47 -12.80 3.72
N CYS A 142 3.50 -12.26 4.35
CA CYS A 142 4.30 -12.95 5.36
C CYS A 142 3.57 -13.07 6.72
N LEU A 143 2.34 -12.60 6.86
CA LEU A 143 1.63 -12.55 8.14
C LEU A 143 0.76 -13.79 8.36
N PRO A 144 0.63 -14.28 9.59
CA PRO A 144 -0.33 -15.33 9.91
C PRO A 144 -1.78 -14.92 9.65
N ASP A 145 -2.58 -15.84 9.10
CA ASP A 145 -4.01 -15.63 8.81
C ASP A 145 -4.76 -15.19 10.06
N ALA A 146 -4.55 -15.88 11.18
CA ALA A 146 -5.22 -15.59 12.44
C ALA A 146 -4.91 -14.16 12.94
N PHE A 147 -3.69 -13.66 12.73
CA PHE A 147 -3.35 -12.27 13.08
C PHE A 147 -4.14 -11.29 12.19
N LEU A 148 -4.14 -11.51 10.88
CA LEU A 148 -4.85 -10.68 9.91
C LEU A 148 -6.35 -10.63 10.18
N LEU A 149 -6.97 -11.77 10.49
CA LEU A 149 -8.42 -11.88 10.69
C LEU A 149 -8.86 -11.38 12.07
N GLN A 150 -8.03 -11.52 13.11
CA GLN A 150 -8.41 -11.15 14.47
C GLN A 150 -8.07 -9.70 14.83
N HIS A 151 -6.95 -9.17 14.32
CA HIS A 151 -6.42 -7.88 14.76
C HIS A 151 -6.54 -6.79 13.70
N ILE A 152 -6.72 -7.13 12.42
CA ILE A 152 -6.63 -6.14 11.35
C ILE A 152 -7.99 -5.87 10.72
N LYS A 153 -8.39 -4.60 10.77
CA LYS A 153 -9.53 -4.06 10.01
C LYS A 153 -9.00 -3.34 8.75
N PRO A 154 -9.12 -3.94 7.55
CA PRO A 154 -8.42 -3.48 6.36
C PRO A 154 -9.21 -2.46 5.55
N THR A 155 -8.53 -1.40 5.10
CA THR A 155 -8.99 -0.52 4.02
C THR A 155 -8.04 -0.64 2.84
N PHE A 156 -8.53 -0.78 1.62
CA PHE A 156 -7.72 -0.71 0.39
C PHE A 156 -7.92 0.66 -0.26
N LEU A 157 -6.84 1.42 -0.41
CA LEU A 157 -6.87 2.68 -1.16
C LEU A 157 -6.27 2.48 -2.55
N ILE A 158 -7.15 2.53 -3.55
CA ILE A 158 -6.81 2.37 -4.97
C ILE A 158 -6.85 3.72 -5.70
N ARG A 159 -6.25 3.77 -6.88
CA ARG A 159 -6.27 4.92 -7.78
C ARG A 159 -6.01 4.42 -9.19
N HIS A 160 -6.68 5.02 -10.18
CA HIS A 160 -6.54 4.62 -11.58
C HIS A 160 -5.07 4.36 -11.99
N PRO A 161 -4.71 3.17 -12.51
CA PRO A 161 -3.34 2.81 -12.87
C PRO A 161 -2.63 3.85 -13.75
N ALA A 162 -3.34 4.41 -14.73
CA ALA A 162 -2.82 5.46 -15.63
C ALA A 162 -2.42 6.77 -14.92
N LEU A 163 -2.83 6.99 -13.67
CA LEU A 163 -2.33 8.11 -12.84
C LEU A 163 -1.24 7.66 -11.88
N THR A 164 -1.40 6.47 -11.31
CA THR A 164 -0.54 5.92 -10.25
C THR A 164 0.83 5.55 -10.79
N PHE A 165 0.90 4.80 -11.89
CA PHE A 165 2.13 4.21 -12.41
C PHE A 165 3.07 5.23 -13.06
N PRO A 166 2.64 6.14 -13.96
CA PRO A 166 3.54 7.19 -14.44
C PRO A 166 3.98 8.12 -13.31
N SER A 167 3.14 8.36 -12.29
CA SER A 167 3.60 9.10 -11.10
C SER A 167 4.67 8.35 -10.32
N ASN A 168 4.66 7.02 -10.30
CA ASN A 168 5.69 6.21 -9.64
C ASN A 168 6.98 6.22 -10.46
N LEU A 169 6.87 6.08 -11.79
CA LEU A 169 8.00 6.16 -12.71
C LEU A 169 8.74 7.50 -12.58
N ARG A 170 8.03 8.63 -12.52
CA ARG A 170 8.64 9.95 -12.25
C ARG A 170 9.48 9.90 -10.97
N THR A 171 8.95 9.35 -9.88
CA THR A 171 9.70 9.25 -8.62
C THR A 171 10.93 8.36 -8.71
N ILE A 172 10.92 7.30 -9.53
CA ILE A 172 12.11 6.47 -9.78
C ILE A 172 13.16 7.32 -10.52
N ILE A 173 12.77 8.00 -11.61
CA ILE A 173 13.67 8.83 -12.42
C ILE A 173 14.27 9.98 -11.58
N ASP A 174 13.46 10.66 -10.78
CA ASP A 174 13.89 11.81 -9.97
C ASP A 174 14.88 11.44 -8.85
N ASN A 175 14.70 10.27 -8.23
CA ASN A 175 15.49 9.87 -7.05
C ASN A 175 16.71 9.01 -7.40
N GLN A 176 16.72 8.40 -8.58
CA GLN A 176 17.78 7.52 -9.03
C GLN A 176 18.33 8.04 -10.36
N SER A 177 17.81 7.53 -11.49
CA SER A 177 18.17 8.01 -12.82
C SER A 177 17.21 7.44 -13.88
N ASN A 178 17.22 8.05 -15.08
CA ASN A 178 16.54 7.47 -16.23
C ASN A 178 17.10 6.09 -16.62
N SER A 179 18.42 5.90 -16.54
CA SER A 179 19.05 4.61 -16.81
C SER A 179 18.55 3.51 -15.88
N THR A 180 18.38 3.81 -14.59
CA THR A 180 17.85 2.85 -13.61
C THR A 180 16.41 2.47 -13.95
N ALA A 181 15.58 3.46 -14.28
CA ALA A 181 14.20 3.21 -14.70
C ALA A 181 14.11 2.31 -15.96
N MET A 182 15.07 2.41 -16.89
CA MET A 182 15.10 1.54 -18.08
C MET A 182 15.44 0.08 -17.72
N THR A 183 16.32 -0.15 -16.76
CA THR A 183 16.80 -1.50 -16.39
C THR A 183 15.95 -2.23 -15.35
N GLU A 184 15.19 -1.52 -14.52
CA GLU A 184 14.47 -2.10 -13.37
C GLU A 184 13.02 -2.53 -13.66
N GLU A 185 12.79 -3.23 -14.78
CA GLU A 185 11.43 -3.66 -15.17
C GLU A 185 10.72 -4.50 -14.11
N LYS A 186 11.44 -5.45 -13.49
CA LYS A 186 10.88 -6.34 -12.47
C LYS A 186 10.42 -5.60 -11.23
N ILE A 187 11.20 -4.60 -10.78
CA ILE A 187 10.82 -3.73 -9.67
C ILE A 187 9.58 -2.91 -10.03
N GLN A 188 9.50 -2.40 -11.26
CA GLN A 188 8.32 -1.66 -11.71
C GLN A 188 7.08 -2.55 -11.74
N GLN A 189 7.18 -3.80 -12.22
CA GLN A 189 6.09 -4.78 -12.13
C GLN A 189 5.68 -5.04 -10.68
N TRP A 190 6.65 -5.19 -9.77
CA TRP A 190 6.40 -5.39 -8.35
C TRP A 190 5.66 -4.22 -7.71
N GLU A 191 6.03 -2.98 -8.00
CA GLU A 191 5.39 -1.80 -7.41
C GLU A 191 4.08 -1.38 -8.09
N CYS A 192 3.94 -1.68 -9.39
CA CYS A 192 2.83 -1.23 -10.24
C CYS A 192 1.83 -2.35 -10.51
N THR A 193 1.23 -2.89 -9.45
CA THR A 193 0.17 -3.89 -9.58
C THR A 193 -0.89 -3.80 -8.48
N TYR A 194 -2.16 -3.99 -8.85
CA TYR A 194 -3.28 -4.19 -7.92
C TYR A 194 -3.56 -5.67 -7.62
N LEU A 195 -2.79 -6.61 -8.18
CA LEU A 195 -2.96 -8.04 -7.95
C LEU A 195 -2.99 -8.38 -6.45
N TRP A 196 -2.03 -7.87 -5.69
CA TRP A 196 -1.97 -8.13 -4.24
C TRP A 196 -3.11 -7.50 -3.47
N SER A 197 -3.53 -6.29 -3.86
CA SER A 197 -4.67 -5.62 -3.24
C SER A 197 -5.94 -6.45 -3.44
N LEU A 198 -6.14 -6.97 -4.65
CA LEU A 198 -7.26 -7.84 -4.96
C LEU A 198 -7.18 -9.18 -4.22
N SER A 199 -6.00 -9.81 -4.18
CA SER A 199 -5.80 -11.09 -3.47
C SER A 199 -6.10 -10.95 -1.98
N MET A 200 -5.59 -9.90 -1.34
CA MET A 200 -5.89 -9.63 0.07
C MET A 200 -7.35 -9.26 0.30
N TYR A 201 -7.97 -8.49 -0.61
CA TYR A 201 -9.41 -8.23 -0.55
C TYR A 201 -10.20 -9.54 -0.58
N LYS A 202 -9.91 -10.42 -1.54
CA LYS A 202 -10.55 -11.74 -1.66
C LYS A 202 -10.34 -12.60 -0.42
N PHE A 203 -9.11 -12.66 0.12
CA PHE A 203 -8.79 -13.38 1.36
C PHE A 203 -9.73 -13.00 2.52
N TYR A 204 -9.90 -11.71 2.78
CA TYR A 204 -10.80 -11.24 3.83
C TYR A 204 -12.28 -11.47 3.51
N VAL A 205 -12.68 -11.34 2.23
CA VAL A 205 -14.07 -11.58 1.82
C VAL A 205 -14.44 -13.05 1.91
N GLN A 206 -13.54 -13.96 1.56
CA GLN A 206 -13.79 -15.40 1.55
C GLN A 206 -13.70 -16.02 2.95
N SER A 207 -13.05 -15.35 3.90
CA SER A 207 -12.94 -15.76 5.31
C SER A 207 -14.20 -15.41 6.13
N THR A 208 -15.38 -15.44 5.51
CA THR A 208 -16.68 -15.20 6.18
C THR A 208 -16.90 -16.23 7.28
N GLY A 209 -17.08 -15.77 8.52
CA GLY A 209 -17.28 -16.61 9.70
C GLY A 209 -16.14 -16.52 10.72
N GLU A 210 -14.92 -16.25 10.26
CA GLU A 210 -13.75 -16.03 11.12
C GLU A 210 -13.37 -14.55 11.22
N PHE A 211 -13.72 -13.77 10.21
CA PHE A 211 -13.49 -12.34 10.16
C PHE A 211 -14.76 -11.56 10.49
N ASP A 212 -14.72 -10.75 11.56
CA ASP A 212 -15.78 -9.80 11.85
C ASP A 212 -15.70 -8.62 10.87
N ARG A 213 -16.66 -8.57 9.94
CA ARG A 213 -16.74 -7.56 8.88
C ARG A 213 -17.43 -6.27 9.32
N ARG A 214 -18.00 -6.20 10.53
CA ARG A 214 -18.78 -5.02 10.94
C ARG A 214 -17.89 -3.78 11.08
N SER A 215 -18.41 -2.65 10.59
CA SER A 215 -17.87 -1.32 10.86
C SER A 215 -18.78 -0.57 11.85
N LEU A 216 -18.44 0.67 12.21
CA LEU A 216 -19.28 1.51 13.07
C LEU A 216 -20.40 2.25 12.31
N VAL A 217 -20.53 2.02 11.00
CA VAL A 217 -21.58 2.60 10.17
C VAL A 217 -22.39 1.48 9.55
N GLU A 218 -23.72 1.53 9.74
CA GLU A 218 -24.65 0.57 9.15
C GLU A 218 -24.53 0.56 7.61
N GLY A 219 -24.53 -0.63 7.02
CA GLY A 219 -24.35 -0.81 5.58
C GLY A 219 -22.92 -0.63 5.08
N VAL A 220 -21.94 -0.39 5.97
CA VAL A 220 -20.51 -0.38 5.63
C VAL A 220 -19.83 -1.58 6.29
N GLU A 221 -19.15 -2.39 5.49
CA GLU A 221 -18.43 -3.58 5.94
C GLU A 221 -16.94 -3.54 5.56
N TYR A 222 -16.13 -4.22 6.35
CA TYR A 222 -14.76 -4.54 6.02
C TYR A 222 -14.67 -5.76 5.08
N PRO A 223 -13.65 -5.83 4.21
CA PRO A 223 -12.72 -4.75 3.89
C PRO A 223 -13.39 -3.57 3.18
N ILE A 224 -12.97 -2.36 3.54
CA ILE A 224 -13.45 -1.14 2.88
C ILE A 224 -12.53 -0.84 1.69
N VAL A 225 -13.08 -0.52 0.53
CA VAL A 225 -12.29 -0.03 -0.62
C VAL A 225 -12.59 1.46 -0.84
N LEU A 226 -11.53 2.27 -0.96
CA LEU A 226 -11.61 3.68 -1.31
C LEU A 226 -10.92 3.91 -2.65
N ASP A 227 -11.56 4.64 -3.55
CA ASP A 227 -10.88 5.17 -4.74
C ASP A 227 -10.38 6.60 -4.43
N ALA A 228 -9.12 6.87 -4.75
CA ALA A 228 -8.51 8.18 -4.59
C ALA A 228 -9.28 9.29 -5.33
N GLN A 229 -9.97 8.96 -6.43
CA GLN A 229 -10.81 9.90 -7.16
C GLN A 229 -11.96 10.45 -6.30
N ASP A 230 -12.45 9.66 -5.35
CA ASP A 230 -13.59 10.00 -4.50
C ASP A 230 -13.17 10.77 -3.23
N LEU A 231 -11.88 10.94 -2.95
CA LEU A 231 -11.37 11.68 -1.78
C LEU A 231 -11.69 13.17 -1.81
N GLY A 232 -12.18 13.69 -2.94
CA GLY A 232 -12.70 15.05 -3.05
C GLY A 232 -14.09 15.25 -2.44
N ASP A 233 -14.79 14.17 -2.07
CA ASP A 233 -16.11 14.19 -1.46
C ASP A 233 -16.01 14.18 0.08
N GLU A 234 -16.42 15.29 0.70
CA GLU A 234 -16.36 15.46 2.15
C GLU A 234 -17.29 14.50 2.91
N ALA A 235 -18.49 14.26 2.40
CA ALA A 235 -19.42 13.36 3.05
C ALA A 235 -18.90 11.92 3.03
N LEU A 236 -18.27 11.50 1.92
CA LEU A 236 -17.69 10.16 1.81
C LEU A 236 -16.52 9.97 2.78
N VAL A 237 -15.60 10.93 2.89
CA VAL A 237 -14.46 10.83 3.81
C VAL A 237 -14.91 10.85 5.27
N LYS A 238 -15.94 11.63 5.61
CA LYS A 238 -16.56 11.61 6.95
C LYS A 238 -17.23 10.27 7.25
N LYS A 239 -18.01 9.72 6.30
CA LYS A 239 -18.61 8.38 6.39
C LYS A 239 -17.54 7.31 6.62
N TYR A 240 -16.43 7.38 5.89
CA TYR A 240 -15.28 6.49 6.06
C TYR A 240 -14.63 6.65 7.44
N ALA A 241 -14.32 7.89 7.86
CA ALA A 241 -13.73 8.18 9.16
C ALA A 241 -14.56 7.56 10.30
N LYS A 242 -15.88 7.79 10.27
CA LYS A 242 -16.81 7.21 11.24
C LYS A 242 -16.79 5.67 11.18
N ALA A 243 -16.88 5.07 9.99
CA ALA A 243 -16.89 3.61 9.82
C ALA A 243 -15.68 2.93 10.46
N VAL A 244 -14.51 3.58 10.42
CA VAL A 244 -13.25 3.05 10.96
C VAL A 244 -12.92 3.49 12.39
N GLY A 245 -13.84 4.14 13.10
CA GLY A 245 -13.63 4.54 14.50
C GLY A 245 -12.90 5.88 14.70
N LEU A 246 -12.82 6.70 13.67
CA LEU A 246 -12.32 8.07 13.75
C LEU A 246 -13.48 9.06 13.94
N HIS A 247 -13.14 10.23 14.47
CA HIS A 247 -14.06 11.33 14.66
C HIS A 247 -14.27 12.10 13.35
N GLU A 248 -15.50 12.11 12.84
CA GLU A 248 -15.84 12.76 11.57
C GLU A 248 -15.74 14.29 11.62
N ASP A 249 -15.92 14.90 12.80
CA ASP A 249 -15.76 16.34 13.06
C ASP A 249 -14.29 16.79 13.04
N LYS A 250 -13.36 15.84 13.16
CA LYS A 250 -11.91 16.10 13.09
C LYS A 250 -11.35 16.01 11.68
N VAL A 251 -12.11 15.49 10.71
CA VAL A 251 -11.74 15.46 9.30
C VAL A 251 -11.56 16.88 8.76
N ARG A 252 -10.50 17.12 7.97
CA ARG A 252 -10.19 18.46 7.43
C ARG A 252 -9.91 18.43 5.94
N PHE A 253 -10.53 19.34 5.21
CA PHE A 253 -10.33 19.54 3.76
C PHE A 253 -9.40 20.71 3.42
N THR A 254 -9.00 21.46 4.44
CA THR A 254 -8.12 22.62 4.34
C THR A 254 -7.02 22.54 5.38
N TRP A 255 -5.81 22.95 5.01
CA TRP A 255 -4.65 22.99 5.91
C TRP A 255 -3.72 24.13 5.55
N LYS A 256 -2.82 24.48 6.47
CA LYS A 256 -1.70 25.36 6.15
C LYS A 256 -0.67 24.61 5.32
N ALA A 257 -0.12 25.27 4.32
CA ALA A 257 1.05 24.77 3.59
C ALA A 257 2.21 24.61 4.56
N THR A 258 3.09 23.65 4.30
CA THR A 258 4.24 23.38 5.17
C THR A 258 5.27 24.50 5.06
N ASP A 259 5.74 25.01 6.19
CA ASP A 259 6.74 26.07 6.25
C ASP A 259 8.07 25.63 5.64
N LYS A 260 8.79 26.59 5.04
CA LYS A 260 10.04 26.32 4.30
C LYS A 260 11.15 25.72 5.17
N GLU A 261 11.15 26.01 6.47
CA GLU A 261 12.11 25.49 7.44
C GLU A 261 11.84 24.01 7.77
N VAL A 262 10.58 23.61 7.93
CA VAL A 262 10.22 22.19 8.07
C VAL A 262 10.53 21.43 6.76
N LEU A 263 10.39 22.10 5.62
CA LEU A 263 10.78 21.54 4.33
C LEU A 263 12.29 21.40 4.17
N SER A 264 13.16 22.15 4.85
CA SER A 264 14.62 21.98 4.70
C SER A 264 15.10 20.69 5.36
N ASP A 265 14.49 20.31 6.48
CA ASP A 265 14.94 19.21 7.34
C ASP A 265 14.44 17.82 6.89
N MET A 266 13.46 17.78 5.98
CA MET A 266 12.97 16.52 5.40
C MET A 266 14.00 15.90 4.46
N GLY A 267 14.02 14.56 4.34
CA GLY A 267 14.82 13.87 3.32
C GLY A 267 14.31 14.17 1.90
N THR A 268 15.20 14.16 0.90
CA THR A 268 14.86 14.42 -0.52
C THR A 268 13.71 13.55 -1.02
N MET A 269 13.77 12.25 -0.72
CA MET A 269 12.73 11.27 -1.06
C MET A 269 11.37 11.64 -0.46
N GLU A 270 11.35 12.01 0.82
CA GLU A 270 10.13 12.37 1.54
C GLU A 270 9.51 13.67 0.99
N LYS A 271 10.35 14.68 0.71
CA LYS A 271 9.91 15.92 0.04
C LYS A 271 9.26 15.62 -1.30
N ARG A 272 9.86 14.75 -2.13
CA ARG A 272 9.29 14.41 -3.43
C ARG A 272 7.97 13.67 -3.29
N MET A 273 7.90 12.67 -2.41
CA MET A 273 6.69 11.87 -2.17
C MET A 273 5.51 12.72 -1.69
N LYS A 274 5.76 13.71 -0.82
CA LYS A 274 4.73 14.58 -0.23
C LYS A 274 4.59 15.95 -0.92
N SER A 275 5.40 16.24 -1.94
CA SER A 275 5.53 17.57 -2.59
C SER A 275 4.20 18.25 -2.93
N THR A 276 3.24 17.50 -3.48
CA THR A 276 1.92 18.04 -3.87
C THR A 276 1.11 18.49 -2.65
N ILE A 277 1.22 17.77 -1.52
CA ILE A 277 0.47 18.05 -0.29
C ILE A 277 1.16 19.16 0.50
N LEU A 278 2.49 19.08 0.63
CA LEU A 278 3.30 20.05 1.37
C LEU A 278 3.13 21.48 0.83
N GLY A 279 3.04 21.64 -0.50
CA GLY A 279 2.82 22.93 -1.16
C GLY A 279 1.36 23.28 -1.43
N SER A 280 0.40 22.61 -0.80
CA SER A 280 -1.04 22.87 -1.00
C SER A 280 -1.71 23.35 0.29
N SER A 281 -2.82 24.09 0.15
CA SER A 281 -3.70 24.48 1.25
C SER A 281 -5.00 23.66 1.30
N GLY A 282 -5.17 22.69 0.40
CA GLY A 282 -6.36 21.85 0.26
C GLY A 282 -6.25 20.89 -0.93
N ILE A 283 -7.35 20.23 -1.26
CA ILE A 283 -7.40 19.22 -2.33
C ILE A 283 -7.21 19.87 -3.70
N LYS A 284 -6.23 19.36 -4.46
CA LYS A 284 -6.07 19.64 -5.89
C LYS A 284 -6.98 18.70 -6.69
N LYS A 285 -8.23 19.10 -6.90
CA LYS A 285 -9.27 18.27 -7.55
C LYS A 285 -8.90 17.85 -8.97
N ASP A 286 -8.15 18.69 -9.68
CA ASP A 286 -7.54 18.41 -10.99
C ASP A 286 -6.64 17.17 -10.97
N ARG A 287 -6.02 16.85 -9.83
CA ARG A 287 -5.14 15.68 -9.68
C ARG A 287 -5.86 14.40 -9.26
N LEU A 288 -7.13 14.47 -8.88
CA LEU A 288 -7.90 13.30 -8.43
C LEU A 288 -8.55 12.56 -9.59
N ARG A 289 -8.88 13.26 -10.67
CA ARG A 289 -9.59 12.68 -11.82
C ARG A 289 -8.58 12.20 -12.86
N SER A 290 -8.78 10.99 -13.38
CA SER A 290 -8.41 10.73 -14.77
C SER A 290 -9.66 11.05 -15.56
N GLU A 291 -9.57 12.01 -16.48
CA GLU A 291 -10.51 12.00 -17.60
C GLU A 291 -10.34 10.65 -18.31
N GLU A 292 -11.42 10.08 -18.86
CA GLU A 292 -11.35 8.88 -19.70
C GLU A 292 -10.50 9.21 -20.93
N SER A 293 -9.19 9.15 -20.74
CA SER A 293 -8.19 9.43 -21.76
C SER A 293 -7.93 8.12 -22.46
N ASP A 294 -8.07 8.12 -23.77
CA ASP A 294 -7.78 6.95 -24.57
C ASP A 294 -6.31 6.52 -24.40
N MET A 295 -6.07 5.21 -24.37
CA MET A 295 -4.75 4.65 -24.09
C MET A 295 -3.72 5.05 -25.16
N GLU A 296 -4.15 5.32 -26.40
CA GLU A 296 -3.25 5.78 -27.45
C GLU A 296 -2.79 7.23 -27.21
N THR A 297 -3.68 8.10 -26.75
CA THR A 297 -3.31 9.47 -26.36
C THR A 297 -2.31 9.44 -25.18
N LEU A 298 -2.57 8.60 -24.18
CA LEU A 298 -1.66 8.44 -23.05
C LEU A 298 -0.30 7.87 -23.48
N ARG A 299 -0.26 6.93 -24.43
CA ARG A 299 0.97 6.40 -25.01
C ARG A 299 1.81 7.50 -25.67
N GLU A 300 1.20 8.37 -26.47
CA GLU A 300 1.89 9.50 -27.11
C GLU A 300 2.41 10.52 -26.10
N GLU A 301 1.64 10.82 -25.05
CA GLU A 301 2.08 11.68 -23.95
C GLU A 301 3.26 11.08 -23.19
N TRP A 302 3.19 9.79 -22.82
CA TRP A 302 4.26 9.10 -22.12
C TRP A 302 5.49 8.88 -22.99
N SER A 303 5.34 8.72 -24.30
CA SER A 303 6.48 8.66 -25.23
C SER A 303 7.23 10.00 -25.23
N ARG A 304 6.51 11.12 -25.28
CA ARG A 304 7.11 12.46 -25.16
C ARG A 304 7.76 12.71 -23.80
N GLU A 305 7.17 12.20 -22.72
CA GLU A 305 7.66 12.42 -21.35
C GLU A 305 8.86 11.51 -20.99
N PHE A 306 8.78 10.22 -21.33
CA PHE A 306 9.70 9.18 -20.82
C PHE A 306 10.47 8.44 -21.94
N GLY A 307 10.14 8.67 -23.20
CA GLY A 307 10.63 7.91 -24.34
C GLY A 307 9.84 6.63 -24.60
N ASP A 308 9.95 6.11 -25.83
CA ASP A 308 9.10 5.03 -26.34
C ASP A 308 9.14 3.76 -25.48
N MET A 309 10.33 3.31 -25.08
CA MET A 309 10.47 2.09 -24.27
C MET A 309 9.68 2.16 -22.96
N LEU A 310 9.80 3.27 -22.22
CA LEU A 310 9.12 3.44 -20.93
C LEU A 310 7.63 3.69 -21.12
N SER A 311 7.22 4.34 -22.23
CA SER A 311 5.82 4.47 -22.62
C SER A 311 5.16 3.10 -22.85
N GLU A 312 5.77 2.25 -23.69
CA GLU A 312 5.28 0.89 -23.95
C GLU A 312 5.17 0.07 -22.67
N ARG A 313 6.17 0.20 -21.78
CA ARG A 313 6.16 -0.48 -20.48
C ARG A 313 5.01 0.01 -19.60
N LEU A 314 4.77 1.32 -19.53
CA LEU A 314 3.63 1.88 -18.78
C LEU A 314 2.30 1.37 -19.33
N VAL A 315 2.12 1.34 -20.65
CA VAL A 315 0.91 0.77 -21.27
C VAL A 315 0.70 -0.68 -20.84
N LYS A 316 1.76 -1.51 -20.90
CA LYS A 316 1.70 -2.91 -20.46
C LYS A 316 1.33 -3.03 -18.98
N LEU A 317 1.96 -2.25 -18.10
CA LEU A 317 1.68 -2.26 -16.66
C LEU A 317 0.24 -1.83 -16.36
N VAL A 318 -0.22 -0.74 -16.97
CA VAL A 318 -1.58 -0.21 -16.82
C VAL A 318 -2.58 -1.28 -17.23
N ASN A 319 -2.49 -1.79 -18.46
CA ASN A 319 -3.41 -2.79 -18.97
C ASN A 319 -3.40 -4.06 -18.10
N GLY A 320 -2.22 -4.54 -17.70
CA GLY A 320 -2.09 -5.71 -16.84
C GLY A 320 -2.66 -5.53 -15.42
N SER A 321 -2.95 -4.30 -14.99
CA SER A 321 -3.52 -4.01 -13.68
C SER A 321 -4.98 -3.59 -13.69
N MET A 322 -5.55 -3.29 -14.87
CA MET A 322 -6.90 -2.74 -15.01
C MET A 322 -7.98 -3.68 -14.45
N ASP A 323 -7.90 -4.98 -14.72
CA ASP A 323 -8.90 -5.95 -14.23
C ASP A 323 -8.99 -5.97 -12.70
N ALA A 324 -7.83 -5.96 -12.03
CA ALA A 324 -7.78 -5.92 -10.57
C ALA A 324 -8.28 -4.58 -10.01
N TYR A 325 -7.90 -3.47 -10.65
CA TYR A 325 -8.39 -2.14 -10.29
C TYR A 325 -9.91 -2.02 -10.44
N GLU A 326 -10.48 -2.42 -11.58
CA GLU A 326 -11.92 -2.31 -11.85
C GLU A 326 -12.75 -3.23 -10.94
N MET A 327 -12.25 -4.43 -10.63
CA MET A 327 -12.87 -5.28 -9.60
C MET A 327 -12.94 -4.58 -8.24
N LEU A 328 -11.83 -4.01 -7.76
CA LEU A 328 -11.80 -3.28 -6.48
C LEU A 328 -12.67 -2.02 -6.53
N LYS A 329 -12.64 -1.28 -7.63
CA LYS A 329 -13.44 -0.06 -7.84
C LYS A 329 -14.94 -0.35 -7.87
N SER A 330 -15.36 -1.51 -8.35
CA SER A 330 -16.77 -1.92 -8.39
C SER A 330 -17.38 -2.03 -6.99
N VAL A 331 -16.58 -2.44 -5.99
CA VAL A 331 -16.97 -2.65 -4.60
C VAL A 331 -16.57 -1.51 -3.65
N ARG A 332 -16.10 -0.38 -4.19
CA ARG A 332 -15.68 0.77 -3.39
C ARG A 332 -16.83 1.37 -2.58
N LEU A 333 -16.48 2.00 -1.46
CA LEU A 333 -17.40 2.78 -0.66
C LEU A 333 -18.00 3.90 -1.52
N ARG A 334 -19.33 3.99 -1.49
CA ARG A 334 -20.11 5.06 -2.11
C ARG A 334 -21.03 5.67 -1.07
N LEU A 335 -21.51 6.88 -1.33
CA LEU A 335 -22.49 7.55 -0.47
C LEU A 335 -23.81 6.79 -0.44
#